data_AF-V6ARC2-F1
#
_entry.id   AF-V6ARC2-F1
#
_cell.length_a   1.000
_cell.length_b   1.000
_cell.length_c   1.000
_cell.angle_alpha   90.00
_cell.angle_beta   90.00
_cell.angle_gamma   90.00
#
_symmetry.space_group_name_H-M   'P 1'
#
loop_
_entity.id
_entity.type
_entity.pdbx_description
1 polymer ?
#
loop_
_entity_poly.entity_id
_entity_poly.type
_entity_poly.pdbx_seq_one_letter_code
_entity_poly.pdbx_strand_id
1 'polypeptide(L)'
;MSQELPILKKGAYYTIRDGQDDLIMEDRTKRGLTVRERSLDEKIPVLADKGMIHDMDGIGHKVAIRWYFPKKEYDLAKVLVHAESMEKRYAELRELTCPDDSE
;
A
#
# COMPACT_ATOMS: atom_id res chain seq x y z
N MET A 1 16.55 11.38 13.21
CA MET A 1 16.86 9.94 13.28
C MET A 1 15.64 9.19 12.75
N SER A 2 15.67 8.74 11.50
CA SER A 2 14.58 7.95 10.93
C SER A 2 14.71 6.54 11.51
N GLN A 3 13.96 6.23 12.57
CA GLN A 3 13.91 4.87 13.09
C GLN A 3 13.31 3.97 12.02
N GLU A 4 14.12 3.11 11.41
CA GLU A 4 13.66 2.10 10.49
C GLU A 4 12.84 1.08 11.29
N LEU A 5 11.51 1.17 11.17
CA LEU A 5 10.59 0.27 11.84
C LEU A 5 10.83 -1.18 11.36
N PRO A 6 10.77 -2.18 12.26
CA PRO A 6 11.03 -3.57 11.89
C PRO A 6 10.03 -4.07 10.86
N ILE A 7 10.52 -4.78 9.84
CA ILE A 7 9.70 -5.36 8.78
C ILE A 7 9.17 -6.71 9.26
N LEU A 8 7.85 -6.86 9.34
CA LEU A 8 7.20 -8.13 9.70
C LEU A 8 6.99 -9.01 8.48
N LYS A 9 6.59 -8.40 7.36
CA LYS A 9 6.37 -9.11 6.10
C LYS A 9 6.66 -8.18 4.93
N LYS A 10 7.06 -8.77 3.81
CA LYS A 10 7.25 -8.08 2.56
C LYS A 10 6.77 -8.97 1.41
N GLY A 11 6.02 -8.37 0.50
CA GLY A 11 5.64 -8.94 -0.79
C GLY A 11 6.41 -8.27 -1.93
N ALA A 12 5.99 -8.53 -3.17
CA ALA A 12 6.53 -7.84 -4.34
C ALA A 12 6.07 -6.37 -4.36
N TYR A 13 4.78 -6.13 -4.10
CA TYR A 13 4.16 -4.81 -4.19
C TYR A 13 3.87 -4.16 -2.84
N TYR A 14 4.05 -4.86 -1.71
CA TYR A 14 3.77 -4.30 -0.38
C TYR A 14 4.89 -4.56 0.64
N THR A 15 4.93 -3.76 1.71
CA THR A 15 5.75 -4.02 2.92
C THR A 15 4.92 -3.76 4.17
N ILE A 16 4.94 -4.67 5.13
CA ILE A 16 4.30 -4.50 6.44
C ILE A 16 5.40 -4.29 7.49
N ARG A 17 5.33 -3.16 8.19
CA ARG A 17 6.22 -2.80 9.30
C ARG A 17 5.47 -2.81 10.62
N ASP A 18 6.18 -3.15 11.68
CA ASP A 18 5.67 -3.05 13.04
C ASP A 18 5.90 -1.63 13.57
N GLY A 19 4.83 -0.83 13.61
CA GLY A 19 4.81 0.45 14.30
C GLY A 19 4.55 0.27 15.79
N GLN A 20 4.61 1.36 16.55
CA GLN A 20 4.36 1.32 18.00
C GLN A 20 2.91 0.89 18.30
N ASP A 21 1.93 1.64 17.79
CA ASP A 21 0.50 1.41 18.02
C ASP A 21 -0.21 0.76 16.82
N ASP A 22 0.40 0.84 15.64
CA ASP A 22 -0.19 0.42 14.36
C ASP A 22 0.72 -0.58 13.63
N LEU A 23 0.10 -1.49 12.88
CA LEU A 23 0.76 -2.21 11.78
C LEU A 23 0.69 -1.34 10.53
N ILE A 24 1.85 -1.05 9.94
CA ILE A 24 1.95 -0.12 8.82
C ILE A 24 2.16 -0.91 7.54
N MET A 25 1.16 -0.90 6.66
CA MET A 25 1.27 -1.49 5.32
C MET A 25 1.60 -0.39 4.31
N GLU A 26 2.68 -0.53 3.57
CA GLU A 26 3.16 0.42 2.56
C GLU A 26 3.07 -0.20 1.16
N ASP A 27 2.47 0.54 0.22
CA ASP A 27 2.46 0.20 -1.21
C ASP A 27 3.81 0.58 -1.83
N ARG A 28 4.58 -0.43 -2.24
CA ARG A 28 5.91 -0.27 -2.83
C ARG A 28 5.86 0.25 -4.26
N THR A 29 4.74 0.10 -4.95
CA THR A 29 4.56 0.62 -6.32
C THR A 29 4.50 2.14 -6.35
N LYS A 30 4.16 2.77 -5.21
CA LYS A 30 4.06 4.22 -5.05
C LYS A 30 5.31 4.85 -4.43
N ARG A 31 6.45 4.15 -4.50
CA ARG A 31 7.74 4.67 -4.02
C ARG A 31 8.07 5.99 -4.72
N GLY A 32 8.39 7.01 -3.93
CA GLY A 32 8.69 8.35 -4.43
C GLY A 32 7.49 9.29 -4.47
N LEU A 33 6.27 8.78 -4.22
CA LEU A 33 5.10 9.65 -4.08
C LEU A 33 5.15 10.40 -2.74
N THR A 34 4.99 11.72 -2.81
CA THR A 34 4.94 12.56 -1.61
C THR A 34 3.58 12.42 -0.92
N VAL A 35 3.60 12.16 0.38
CA VAL A 35 2.40 12.19 1.22
C VAL A 35 1.89 13.63 1.28
N ARG A 36 0.62 13.84 0.91
CA ARG A 36 -0.02 15.16 0.97
C ARG A 36 -1.11 15.25 2.02
N GLU A 37 -1.74 14.12 2.36
CA GLU A 37 -2.88 14.08 3.27
C GLU A 37 -2.84 12.79 4.08
N ARG A 38 -3.36 12.84 5.31
CA ARG A 38 -3.73 11.66 6.08
C ARG A 38 -5.23 11.68 6.31
N SER A 39 -5.92 10.67 5.81
CA SER A 39 -7.38 10.55 5.90
C SER A 39 -7.80 9.08 5.95
N LEU A 40 -9.06 8.81 6.31
CA LEU A 40 -9.59 7.45 6.24
C LEU A 40 -9.58 6.95 4.79
N ASP A 41 -9.15 5.72 4.59
CA ASP A 41 -9.23 5.08 3.29
C ASP A 41 -10.69 4.73 2.95
N GLU A 42 -11.03 4.83 1.66
CA GLU A 42 -12.41 4.68 1.19
C GLU A 42 -12.84 3.20 1.13
N LYS A 43 -11.88 2.29 1.04
CA LYS A 43 -12.11 0.84 0.93
C LYS A 43 -11.79 0.10 2.22
N ILE A 44 -10.81 0.60 2.97
CA ILE A 44 -10.36 0.04 4.24
C ILE A 44 -10.63 1.11 5.31
N PRO A 45 -11.45 0.85 6.34
CA PRO A 45 -11.83 1.87 7.33
C PRO A 45 -10.69 2.14 8.34
N VAL A 46 -9.51 2.48 7.84
CA VAL A 46 -8.30 2.77 8.59
C VAL A 46 -7.67 4.06 8.08
N LEU A 47 -6.82 4.68 8.90
CA LEU A 47 -6.07 5.85 8.46
C LEU A 47 -5.09 5.46 7.36
N ALA A 48 -4.99 6.28 6.33
CA ALA A 48 -4.03 6.13 5.26
C ALA A 48 -3.35 7.46 4.95
N ASP A 49 -2.05 7.42 4.70
CA ASP A 49 -1.41 8.55 4.04
C ASP A 49 -1.67 8.44 2.54
N LYS A 50 -2.18 9.51 1.97
CA LYS A 50 -2.52 9.63 0.55
C LYS A 50 -1.59 10.62 -0.14
N GLY A 51 -1.20 10.27 -1.35
CA GLY A 51 -0.51 11.15 -2.29
C GLY A 51 -1.40 11.51 -3.47
N MET A 52 -0.84 12.29 -4.39
CA MET A 52 -1.51 12.72 -5.61
C MET A 52 -0.67 12.33 -6.82
N ILE A 53 -1.26 11.56 -7.73
CA ILE A 53 -0.69 11.26 -9.04
C ILE A 53 -1.44 12.06 -10.10
N HIS A 54 -0.78 12.46 -11.18
CA HIS A 54 -1.44 13.11 -12.31
C HIS A 54 -1.51 12.15 -13.48
N ASP A 55 -2.65 12.10 -14.17
CA ASP A 55 -2.77 11.37 -15.44
C ASP A 55 -2.20 12.18 -16.62
N MET A 56 -2.37 11.69 -17.85
CA MET A 56 -1.86 12.32 -19.07
C MET A 56 -2.51 13.69 -19.34
N ASP A 57 -3.72 13.92 -18.85
CA ASP A 57 -4.45 15.18 -18.96
C ASP A 57 -4.11 16.15 -17.80
N GLY A 58 -3.23 15.73 -16.88
CA GLY A 58 -2.83 16.52 -15.72
C GLY A 58 -3.82 16.47 -14.56
N ILE A 59 -4.83 15.61 -14.61
CA ILE A 59 -5.86 15.51 -13.55
C ILE A 59 -5.27 14.76 -12.35
N GLY A 60 -5.40 15.37 -11.17
CA GLY A 60 -4.89 14.82 -9.92
C GLY A 60 -5.78 13.75 -9.31
N HIS A 61 -5.30 12.52 -9.27
CA HIS A 61 -5.95 11.40 -8.58
C HIS A 61 -5.29 11.18 -7.23
N LYS A 62 -6.10 11.18 -6.17
CA LYS A 62 -5.64 10.81 -4.82
C LYS A 62 -5.45 9.30 -4.76
N VAL A 63 -4.30 8.86 -4.26
CA VAL A 63 -4.01 7.43 -4.07
C VAL A 63 -3.41 7.18 -2.70
N ALA A 64 -3.84 6.12 -2.03
CA ALA A 64 -3.23 5.69 -0.79
C ALA A 64 -1.81 5.16 -1.03
N ILE A 65 -0.89 5.56 -0.14
CA ILE A 65 0.53 5.17 -0.15
C ILE A 65 0.79 4.16 0.96
N ARG A 66 0.24 4.42 2.15
CA ARG A 66 0.38 3.52 3.29
C ARG A 66 -0.85 3.59 4.18
N TRP A 67 -1.17 2.47 4.80
CA TRP A 67 -2.30 2.30 5.70
C TRP A 67 -1.78 1.98 7.11
N TYR A 68 -2.47 2.52 8.11
CA TYR A 68 -2.17 2.39 9.53
C TYR A 68 -3.26 1.56 10.18
N PHE A 69 -2.95 0.29 10.46
CA PHE A 69 -3.89 -0.66 11.05
C PHE A 69 -3.69 -0.68 12.56
N PRO A 70 -4.65 -0.20 13.37
CA PRO A 70 -4.48 -0.15 14.81
C PRO A 70 -4.37 -1.57 15.39
N LYS A 71 -3.30 -1.84 16.15
CA LYS A 71 -3.04 -3.16 16.74
C LYS A 71 -4.12 -3.63 17.72
N LYS A 72 -4.95 -2.69 18.21
CA LYS A 72 -6.12 -2.97 19.05
C LYS A 72 -7.21 -3.76 18.31
N GLU A 73 -7.27 -3.62 16.98
CA GLU A 73 -8.35 -4.19 16.15
C GLU A 73 -7.81 -5.15 15.07
N TYR A 74 -6.56 -4.92 14.65
CA TYR A 74 -5.90 -5.66 13.58
C TYR A 74 -4.65 -6.37 14.08
N ASP A 75 -4.60 -7.68 13.86
CA ASP A 75 -3.38 -8.47 13.94
C ASP A 75 -2.77 -8.66 12.54
N LEU A 76 -1.56 -9.22 12.50
CA LEU A 76 -0.82 -9.41 11.24
C LEU A 76 -1.62 -10.25 10.22
N ALA A 77 -2.36 -11.27 10.63
CA ALA A 77 -3.11 -12.10 9.70
C ALA A 77 -4.23 -11.31 9.01
N LYS A 78 -4.93 -10.43 9.73
CA LYS A 78 -5.93 -9.53 9.12
C LYS A 78 -5.30 -8.56 8.14
N VAL A 79 -4.15 -7.97 8.49
CA VAL A 79 -3.43 -7.06 7.58
C VAL A 79 -2.97 -7.80 6.32
N LEU A 80 -2.54 -9.06 6.45
CA LEU A 80 -2.13 -9.89 5.32
C LEU A 80 -3.25 -10.11 4.29
N VAL A 81 -4.51 -10.23 4.71
CA VAL A 81 -5.65 -10.34 3.78
C VAL A 81 -5.70 -9.14 2.81
N HIS A 82 -5.48 -7.93 3.33
CA HIS A 82 -5.43 -6.72 2.51
C HIS A 82 -4.18 -6.67 1.63
N ALA A 83 -3.03 -7.08 2.17
CA ALA A 83 -1.77 -7.11 1.45
C ALA A 83 -1.77 -8.11 0.29
N GLU A 84 -2.30 -9.30 0.49
CA GLU A 84 -2.42 -10.34 -0.55
C GLU A 84 -3.43 -9.96 -1.63
N SER A 85 -4.52 -9.28 -1.26
CA SER A 85 -5.47 -8.73 -2.24
C SER A 85 -4.80 -7.69 -3.15
N MET A 86 -3.97 -6.81 -2.58
CA MET A 86 -3.16 -5.87 -3.34
C MET A 86 -2.15 -6.58 -4.25
N GLU A 87 -1.45 -7.58 -3.71
CA GLU A 87 -0.46 -8.37 -4.46
C GLU A 87 -1.09 -9.02 -5.70
N LYS A 88 -2.22 -9.70 -5.53
CA LYS A 88 -2.97 -10.33 -6.63
C LYS A 88 -3.40 -9.31 -7.67
N ARG A 89 -4.01 -8.20 -7.24
CA ARG A 89 -4.47 -7.16 -8.16
C ARG A 89 -3.34 -6.59 -9.01
N TYR A 90 -2.17 -6.33 -8.42
CA TYR A 90 -1.02 -5.82 -9.17
C TYR A 90 -0.34 -6.90 -10.01
N ALA A 91 -0.37 -8.17 -9.59
CA ALA A 91 0.08 -9.29 -10.41
C ALA A 91 -0.78 -9.45 -11.67
N GLU A 92 -2.12 -9.46 -11.52
CA GLU A 92 -3.07 -9.54 -12.63
C GLU A 92 -2.91 -8.36 -13.59
N LEU A 93 -2.73 -7.14 -13.06
CA LEU A 93 -2.45 -5.95 -13.89
C LEU A 93 -1.15 -6.11 -14.70
N ARG A 94 -0.13 -6.76 -14.13
CA ARG A 94 1.14 -7.02 -14.82
C ARG A 94 0.98 -8.08 -15.90
N GLU A 95 0.24 -9.15 -15.64
CA GLU A 95 -0.04 -10.20 -16.63
C GLU A 95 -0.90 -9.66 -17.80
N LEU A 96 -1.88 -8.79 -17.52
CA LEU A 96 -2.70 -8.18 -18.58
C LEU A 96 -1.90 -7.21 -19.47
N THR A 97 -0.92 -6.50 -18.90
CA THR A 97 -0.13 -5.48 -19.61
C THR A 97 1.14 -6.04 -20.26
N CYS A 98 1.50 -7.28 -19.95
CA CYS A 98 2.52 -8.06 -20.62
C CYS A 98 1.88 -9.40 -21.01
N PRO A 99 1.09 -9.46 -22.10
CA PRO A 99 0.71 -10.74 -22.67
C PRO A 99 2.01 -11.49 -22.96
N ASP A 100 2.08 -12.72 -22.47
CA ASP A 100 3.18 -13.67 -22.66
C ASP A 100 3.78 -13.50 -24.07
N ASP A 101 4.97 -12.92 -24.17
CA ASP A 101 5.85 -13.07 -25.34
C ASP A 101 6.47 -14.47 -25.19
N SER A 102 5.59 -15.46 -25.28
CA SER A 102 5.95 -16.86 -25.23
C SER A 102 6.07 -17.29 -26.68
N GLU A 103 7.31 -17.32 -27.14
CA GLU A 103 7.74 -17.91 -28.43
C GLU A 103 7.20 -19.33 -28.64
#